data_AF-W1NE41-F1
#
_entry.id   AF-W1NE41-F1
#
_cell.length_a   1.000
_cell.length_b   1.000
_cell.length_c   1.000
_cell.angle_alpha   90.00
_cell.angle_beta   90.00
_cell.angle_gamma   90.00
#
_symmetry.space_group_name_H-M   'P 1'
#
loop_
_entity.id
_entity.type
_entity.pdbx_description
1 polymer ?
#
loop_
_entity_poly.entity_id
_entity_poly.type
_entity_poly.pdbx_seq_one_letter_code
_entity_poly.pdbx_strand_id
1 'polypeptide(L)'
;MFALPIKMLPKKGPNGEILNSMEEENGVGDSDSGSQECFLAFARVFSGVLSMGQKIYVLSSLYDPLKSESMHKHVQEGEIQSLYMMMGQGLKPVSCVRAGNVAAIRGLGQNILKSATLSSTKSCWPFSSLIFQVAPSLRVAIEPSDPADMGALMKGLRLLNRADPFVEITVSSRGEQVLAAAGEVHLERCIKDLKERFARVSLEVSPPLVSFKETIEGDDSNAIDTLKKVLSGGFDYVERTTPNGRCVVRVQVIKLPSALTKVLDENAGFFVHIFEGKLGLRTPSMAKHRKDESAKDGDQTQDSVAMLRKQLLTAIESEICQETDKEKFEKHRALWVEFLQRIWALGPRQVGPNILLVPYLREGEERPEHACVLIKGSPHVSEKLGFIDSSKAVSSVEEASERELRSLSMEAESLASSVVSGFQLATQIGPLCDEPMWGLAFLVEGSVVPHRNQSDNSDQIQLPDQYGIFTGQVMTAVKEACRAAVLSRKPRIVEAMYFCELTTPTECLGAMYAVLARRRARVLKEEMQEGSALFTVHAYVPVSESFGFADELRRWTSGGSSALLLLSHWEALHEDPFFVPKTEEEIEEFGDGSSVLPNTARKLIDGVRRRKGLPVEEKVVQHATKQRTLARKV
;
A
#
# COMPACT_ATOMS: atom_id res chain seq x y z
N MET A 1 10.00 -1.21 24.27
CA MET A 1 10.95 -0.89 25.37
C MET A 1 10.60 0.49 25.90
N PHE A 2 11.21 1.00 26.97
CA PHE A 2 11.12 2.43 27.29
C PHE A 2 12.50 3.01 27.55
N ALA A 3 12.76 4.20 27.02
CA ALA A 3 14.02 4.90 27.15
C ALA A 3 13.97 5.87 28.33
N LEU A 4 14.98 5.81 29.20
CA LEU A 4 15.15 6.73 30.32
C LEU A 4 16.54 7.36 30.31
N PRO A 5 16.69 8.64 30.67
CA PRO A 5 17.99 9.21 30.96
C PRO A 5 18.67 8.44 32.10
N ILE A 6 19.96 8.12 31.95
CA ILE A 6 20.75 7.39 32.95
C ILE A 6 20.70 8.05 34.33
N LYS A 7 20.57 9.39 34.37
CA LYS A 7 20.44 10.18 35.61
C LYS A 7 19.22 9.80 36.47
N MET A 8 18.18 9.22 35.87
CA MET A 8 16.96 8.78 36.56
C MET A 8 17.07 7.37 37.14
N LEU A 9 18.13 6.63 36.84
CA LEU A 9 18.34 5.30 37.42
C LEU A 9 18.70 5.41 38.91
N PRO A 10 18.19 4.49 39.75
CA PRO A 10 18.52 4.48 41.15
C PRO A 10 20.01 4.18 41.34
N LYS A 11 20.72 5.07 42.06
CA LYS A 11 22.16 4.95 42.34
C LYS A 11 22.51 3.91 43.41
N LYS A 12 21.49 3.39 44.12
CA LYS A 12 21.66 2.37 45.14
C LYS A 12 21.10 1.06 44.62
N GLY A 13 21.81 -0.04 44.84
CA GLY A 13 21.35 -1.40 44.54
C GLY A 13 20.30 -1.90 45.54
N PRO A 14 19.80 -3.13 45.35
CA PRO A 14 18.76 -3.72 46.20
C PRO A 14 19.18 -3.88 47.68
N ASN A 15 20.49 -3.97 47.94
CA ASN A 15 21.07 -4.12 49.28
C ASN A 15 21.66 -2.80 49.86
N GLY A 16 21.42 -1.65 49.20
CA GLY A 16 21.95 -0.35 49.63
C GLY A 16 23.39 -0.05 49.18
N GLU A 17 24.03 -0.95 48.45
CA GLU A 17 25.32 -0.73 47.78
C GLU A 17 25.21 0.42 46.77
N ILE A 18 26.20 1.31 46.74
CA ILE A 18 26.25 2.37 45.72
C ILE A 18 26.67 1.70 44.42
N LEU A 19 25.81 1.72 43.42
CA LEU A 19 26.13 1.31 42.05
C LEU A 19 27.01 2.42 41.43
N ASN A 20 28.26 2.52 41.87
CA ASN A 20 29.27 3.42 41.33
C ASN A 20 30.40 2.61 40.67
N SER A 21 30.16 2.25 39.42
CA SER A 21 31.17 2.20 38.36
C SER A 21 30.43 2.08 37.02
N MET A 22 29.91 3.20 36.52
CA MET A 22 29.94 3.36 35.07
C MET A 22 31.39 3.69 34.72
N GLU A 23 32.27 2.69 34.81
CA GLU A 23 33.43 2.69 33.93
C GLU A 23 32.86 2.61 32.53
N GLU A 24 33.32 3.54 31.70
CA GLU A 24 33.13 3.53 30.26
C GLU A 24 33.34 2.10 29.77
N GLU A 25 32.28 1.44 29.27
CA GLU A 25 32.42 0.28 28.40
C GLU A 25 33.04 0.75 27.07
N ASN A 26 34.28 1.22 27.12
CA ASN A 26 35.19 1.22 25.98
C ASN A 26 35.79 -0.19 25.89
N GLY A 27 34.91 -1.17 25.66
CA GLY A 27 35.24 -2.54 25.29
C GLY A 27 34.99 -2.72 23.80
N VAL A 28 35.98 -2.34 23.00
CA VAL A 28 36.22 -2.69 21.58
C VAL A 28 34.95 -2.98 20.76
N GLY A 29 34.32 -1.92 20.24
CA GLY A 29 33.24 -2.10 19.27
C GLY A 29 32.33 -0.92 18.93
N ASP A 30 32.50 0.28 19.50
CA ASP A 30 32.08 1.55 18.86
C ASP A 30 32.53 2.72 19.75
N SER A 31 33.48 3.52 19.27
CA SER A 31 33.85 4.79 19.87
C SER A 31 32.78 5.83 19.53
N ASP A 32 31.67 5.85 20.25
CA ASP A 32 30.55 6.75 19.96
C ASP A 32 30.11 7.52 21.21
N SER A 33 30.50 8.79 21.24
CA SER A 33 30.17 9.76 22.27
C SER A 33 28.66 9.86 22.55
N GLY A 34 28.23 9.59 23.79
CA GLY A 34 27.13 10.39 24.40
C GLY A 34 25.71 9.81 24.48
N SER A 35 25.49 8.49 24.39
CA SER A 35 24.15 7.91 24.65
C SER A 35 23.81 7.93 26.16
N GLN A 36 23.36 9.07 26.65
CA GLN A 36 22.88 9.26 28.03
C GLN A 36 21.55 8.54 28.33
N GLU A 37 21.04 7.72 27.42
CA GLU A 37 19.76 7.03 27.55
C GLU A 37 19.94 5.53 27.72
N CYS A 38 19.30 4.98 28.74
CA CYS A 38 19.23 3.55 29.03
C CYS A 38 17.85 3.02 28.61
N PHE A 39 17.83 1.90 27.90
CA PHE A 39 16.61 1.19 27.56
C PHE A 39 16.28 0.15 28.62
N LEU A 40 15.06 0.20 29.13
CA LEU A 40 14.52 -0.81 30.03
C LEU A 40 13.41 -1.58 29.30
N ALA A 41 13.46 -2.90 29.39
CA ALA A 41 12.40 -3.76 28.89
C ALA A 41 11.29 -3.85 29.94
N PHE A 42 10.10 -3.43 29.57
CA PHE A 42 8.91 -3.60 30.39
C PHE A 42 8.33 -4.98 30.14
N ALA A 43 8.25 -5.81 31.17
CA ALA A 43 7.81 -7.19 31.04
C ALA A 43 6.91 -7.60 32.22
N ARG A 44 5.96 -8.50 31.94
CA ARG A 44 5.19 -9.21 32.95
C ARG A 44 5.73 -10.63 33.07
N VAL A 45 6.03 -11.07 34.28
CA VAL A 45 6.49 -12.44 34.53
C VAL A 45 5.27 -13.35 34.56
N PHE A 46 5.10 -14.22 33.56
CA PHE A 46 3.98 -15.17 33.50
C PHE A 46 4.21 -16.41 34.34
N SER A 47 5.45 -16.90 34.43
CA SER A 47 5.78 -18.14 35.13
C SER A 47 7.22 -18.09 35.65
N GLY A 48 7.45 -18.75 36.78
CA GLY A 48 8.77 -18.81 37.42
C GLY A 48 9.18 -17.54 38.15
N VAL A 49 10.50 -17.39 38.31
CA VAL A 49 11.13 -16.27 39.00
C VAL A 49 12.28 -15.76 38.13
N LEU A 50 12.25 -14.47 37.84
CA LEU A 50 13.29 -13.76 37.10
C LEU A 50 14.34 -13.26 38.10
N SER A 51 15.61 -13.58 37.89
CA SER A 51 16.71 -13.18 38.80
C SER A 51 17.77 -12.34 38.07
N MET A 52 18.43 -11.45 38.81
CA MET A 52 19.58 -10.69 38.31
C MET A 52 20.76 -11.63 37.95
N GLY A 53 21.45 -11.35 36.83
CA GLY A 53 22.55 -12.15 36.29
C GLY A 53 22.12 -13.41 35.53
N GLN A 54 20.82 -13.66 35.39
CA GLN A 54 20.33 -14.86 34.72
C GLN A 54 20.47 -14.72 33.19
N LYS A 55 21.05 -15.75 32.55
CA LYS A 55 21.04 -15.91 31.09
C LYS A 55 19.69 -16.44 30.62
N ILE A 56 19.10 -15.78 29.64
CA ILE A 56 17.78 -16.09 29.09
C ILE A 56 17.78 -16.02 27.56
N TYR A 57 16.84 -16.70 26.94
CA TYR A 57 16.59 -16.63 25.51
C TYR A 57 15.52 -15.59 25.21
N VAL A 58 15.83 -14.69 24.28
CA VAL A 58 14.93 -13.70 23.70
C VAL A 58 14.37 -14.28 22.41
N LEU A 59 13.07 -14.58 22.42
CA LEU A 59 12.35 -15.18 21.30
C LEU A 59 11.52 -14.12 20.57
N SER A 60 11.64 -14.07 19.25
CA SER A 60 10.78 -13.26 18.39
C SER A 60 9.39 -13.89 18.23
N SER A 61 8.38 -13.09 17.88
CA SER A 61 7.01 -13.58 17.63
C SER A 61 6.90 -14.53 16.43
N LEU A 62 7.88 -14.50 15.52
CA LEU A 62 7.96 -15.38 14.35
C LEU A 62 8.69 -16.72 14.63
N TYR A 63 9.13 -16.94 15.87
CA TYR A 63 9.86 -18.15 16.23
C TYR A 63 8.92 -19.37 16.29
N ASP A 64 9.33 -20.45 15.61
CA ASP A 64 8.62 -21.72 15.63
C ASP A 64 9.54 -22.81 16.18
N PRO A 65 9.30 -23.34 17.40
CA PRO A 65 10.17 -24.33 18.03
C PRO A 65 10.24 -25.67 17.27
N LEU A 66 9.35 -25.94 16.32
CA LEU A 66 9.37 -27.16 15.50
C LEU A 66 10.26 -27.01 14.26
N LYS A 67 10.47 -25.76 13.79
CA LYS A 67 11.26 -25.50 12.57
C LYS A 67 12.71 -25.20 12.93
N SER A 68 13.59 -26.15 12.64
CA SER A 68 15.03 -26.06 12.94
C SER A 68 15.70 -24.82 12.31
N GLU A 69 15.27 -24.41 11.11
CA GLU A 69 15.78 -23.21 10.41
C GLU A 69 15.46 -21.88 11.12
N SER A 70 14.38 -21.84 11.91
CA SER A 70 13.95 -20.61 12.59
C SER A 70 14.79 -20.30 13.84
N MET A 71 15.56 -21.28 14.33
CA MET A 71 16.30 -21.18 15.60
C MET A 71 17.42 -20.15 15.58
N HIS A 72 18.14 -19.98 14.47
CA HIS A 72 19.29 -19.06 14.42
C HIS A 72 18.91 -17.59 14.17
N LYS A 73 17.79 -17.34 13.49
CA LYS A 73 17.37 -15.97 13.11
C LYS A 73 16.48 -15.31 14.17
N HIS A 74 15.69 -16.11 14.90
CA HIS A 74 14.63 -15.59 15.77
C HIS A 74 14.86 -15.83 17.26
N VAL A 75 15.98 -16.46 17.63
CA VAL A 75 16.41 -16.66 19.03
C VAL A 75 17.72 -15.95 19.25
N GLN A 76 17.78 -15.14 20.31
CA GLN A 76 19.01 -14.51 20.76
C GLN A 76 19.23 -14.78 22.24
N GLU A 77 20.47 -14.91 22.68
CA GLU A 77 20.82 -15.04 24.09
C GLU A 77 21.02 -13.65 24.69
N GLY A 78 20.46 -13.41 25.87
CA GLY A 78 20.58 -12.15 26.59
C GLY A 78 20.80 -12.38 28.08
N GLU A 79 21.53 -11.47 28.72
CA GLU A 79 21.78 -11.50 30.16
C GLU A 79 21.04 -10.37 30.87
N ILE A 80 20.44 -10.70 32.01
CA ILE A 80 19.72 -9.74 32.84
C ILE A 80 20.71 -9.03 33.75
N GLN A 81 21.08 -7.80 33.39
CA GLN A 81 22.02 -7.01 34.18
C GLN A 81 21.39 -6.47 35.47
N SER A 82 20.15 -5.98 35.41
CA SER A 82 19.48 -5.41 36.59
C SER A 82 17.96 -5.50 36.45
N LEU A 83 17.28 -5.66 37.58
CA LEU A 83 15.83 -5.71 37.67
C LEU A 83 15.31 -4.57 38.54
N TYR A 84 14.21 -3.96 38.09
CA TYR A 84 13.56 -2.86 38.79
C TYR A 84 12.04 -3.11 38.89
N MET A 85 11.46 -2.80 40.04
CA MET A 85 10.03 -2.68 40.24
C MET A 85 9.59 -1.25 39.93
N MET A 86 8.59 -1.10 39.07
CA MET A 86 8.06 0.21 38.66
C MET A 86 7.08 0.75 39.72
N MET A 87 7.37 1.92 40.29
CA MET A 87 6.51 2.61 41.28
C MET A 87 5.97 3.92 40.69
N GLY A 88 5.47 3.88 39.46
CA GLY A 88 5.05 5.07 38.71
C GLY A 88 6.24 5.88 38.20
N GLN A 89 6.59 6.97 38.89
CA GLN A 89 7.74 7.82 38.53
C GLN A 89 9.10 7.25 39.01
N GLY A 90 9.08 6.38 40.03
CA GLY A 90 10.29 5.81 40.63
C GLY A 90 10.58 4.37 40.19
N LEU A 91 11.87 4.02 40.17
CA LEU A 91 12.37 2.66 39.97
C LEU A 91 12.97 2.13 41.27
N LYS A 92 12.45 1.02 41.79
CA LYS A 92 13.04 0.33 42.95
C LYS A 92 13.85 -0.88 42.49
N PRO A 93 15.16 -0.95 42.73
CA PRO A 93 15.97 -2.12 42.36
C PRO A 93 15.53 -3.34 43.17
N VAL A 94 15.45 -4.50 42.50
CA VAL A 94 15.08 -5.78 43.10
C VAL A 94 16.03 -6.87 42.61
N SER A 95 16.34 -7.85 43.46
CA SER A 95 17.20 -8.99 43.08
C SER A 95 16.45 -10.05 42.27
N CYS A 96 15.16 -10.23 42.54
CA CYS A 96 14.30 -11.16 41.82
C CYS A 96 12.85 -10.67 41.72
N VAL A 97 12.13 -11.17 40.71
CA VAL A 97 10.72 -10.85 40.45
C VAL A 97 9.96 -12.16 40.21
N ARG A 98 8.88 -12.36 40.98
CA ARG A 98 8.03 -13.56 40.87
C ARG A 98 6.93 -13.38 39.83
N ALA A 99 6.41 -14.51 39.33
CA ALA A 99 5.24 -14.58 38.46
C ALA A 99 4.06 -13.73 38.98
N GLY A 100 3.32 -13.15 38.04
CA GLY A 100 2.22 -12.22 38.29
C GLY A 100 2.64 -10.75 38.27
N ASN A 101 3.88 -10.45 38.66
CA ASN A 101 4.39 -9.08 38.77
C ASN A 101 4.90 -8.53 37.42
N VAL A 102 4.97 -7.20 37.37
CA VAL A 102 5.55 -6.43 36.28
C VAL A 102 6.93 -5.94 36.72
N ALA A 103 7.91 -5.99 35.81
CA ALA A 103 9.27 -5.55 36.07
C ALA A 103 9.86 -4.80 34.87
N ALA A 104 10.81 -3.94 35.18
CA ALA A 104 11.71 -3.32 34.22
C ALA A 104 13.06 -4.03 34.24
N ILE A 105 13.52 -4.46 33.08
CA ILE A 105 14.72 -5.27 32.91
C ILE A 105 15.77 -4.47 32.15
N ARG A 106 16.99 -4.40 32.67
CA ARG A 106 18.16 -3.83 31.99
C ARG A 106 19.04 -4.93 31.40
N GLY A 107 19.65 -4.66 30.25
CA GLY A 107 20.59 -5.56 29.55
C GLY A 107 20.06 -6.13 28.24
N LEU A 108 18.75 -6.05 27.99
CA LEU A 108 18.10 -6.64 26.80
C LEU A 108 17.86 -5.63 25.66
N GLY A 109 18.49 -4.46 25.71
CA GLY A 109 18.18 -3.34 24.83
C GLY A 109 18.56 -3.55 23.35
N GLN A 110 19.57 -4.36 23.08
CA GLN A 110 20.03 -4.62 21.72
C GLN A 110 19.21 -5.72 21.02
N ASN A 111 18.68 -6.66 21.81
CA ASN A 111 18.06 -7.89 21.30
C ASN A 111 16.57 -7.72 21.02
N ILE A 112 15.92 -6.72 21.64
CA ILE A 112 14.48 -6.48 21.53
C ILE A 112 14.23 -5.29 20.60
N LEU A 113 13.50 -5.53 19.50
CA LEU A 113 12.99 -4.46 18.64
C LEU A 113 11.70 -3.87 19.21
N LYS A 114 10.53 -4.51 18.98
CA LYS A 114 9.22 -4.05 19.47
C LYS A 114 8.72 -4.88 20.64
N SER A 115 8.54 -6.18 20.41
CA SER A 115 8.08 -7.16 21.40
C SER A 115 8.93 -8.43 21.31
N ALA A 116 9.18 -9.05 22.46
CA ALA A 116 9.87 -10.34 22.52
C ALA A 116 9.34 -11.16 23.70
N THR A 117 9.44 -12.47 23.58
CA THR A 117 9.14 -13.40 24.67
C THR A 117 10.44 -13.85 25.30
N LEU A 118 10.55 -13.74 26.63
CA LEU A 118 11.73 -14.17 27.37
C LEU A 118 11.48 -15.56 27.95
N SER A 119 12.40 -16.49 27.70
CA SER A 119 12.30 -17.86 28.18
C SER A 119 13.65 -18.39 28.68
N SER A 120 13.62 -19.24 29.71
CA SER A 120 14.80 -19.99 30.15
C SER A 120 15.14 -21.14 29.20
N THR A 121 14.19 -21.60 28.38
CA THR A 121 14.35 -22.72 27.46
C THR A 121 14.02 -22.31 26.02
N LYS A 122 14.68 -22.95 25.05
CA LYS A 122 14.42 -22.73 23.61
C LYS A 122 13.10 -23.35 23.17
N SER A 123 12.61 -24.38 23.88
CA SER A 123 11.36 -25.09 23.59
C SER A 123 10.13 -24.36 24.17
N CYS A 124 10.03 -23.05 23.95
CA CYS A 124 8.92 -22.23 24.39
C CYS A 124 8.23 -21.61 23.17
N TRP A 125 6.90 -21.66 23.15
CA TRP A 125 6.13 -20.95 22.14
C TRP A 125 6.14 -19.45 22.44
N PRO A 126 6.55 -18.60 21.49
CA PRO A 126 6.53 -17.17 21.71
C PRO A 126 5.08 -16.67 21.81
N PHE A 127 4.88 -15.57 22.54
CA PHE A 127 3.62 -14.84 22.48
C PHE A 127 3.42 -14.23 21.08
N SER A 128 2.15 -14.06 20.70
CA SER A 128 1.78 -13.28 19.53
C SER A 128 2.39 -11.89 19.61
N SER A 129 2.76 -11.33 18.46
CA SER A 129 3.11 -9.91 18.37
C SER A 129 1.97 -9.05 18.92
N LEU A 130 2.32 -7.85 19.39
CA LEU A 130 1.35 -6.85 19.83
C LEU A 130 0.37 -6.56 18.69
N ILE A 131 -0.92 -6.82 18.90
CA ILE A 131 -1.98 -6.47 17.97
C ILE A 131 -2.42 -5.05 18.33
N PHE A 132 -2.06 -4.09 17.49
CA PHE A 132 -2.61 -2.75 17.59
C PHE A 132 -3.99 -2.73 16.93
N GLN A 133 -4.96 -2.08 17.58
CA GLN A 133 -6.30 -1.90 17.01
C GLN A 133 -6.29 -1.00 15.77
N VAL A 134 -5.27 -0.16 15.64
CA VAL A 134 -5.12 0.83 14.57
C VAL A 134 -3.72 0.70 13.99
N ALA A 135 -3.57 0.80 12.68
CA ALA A 135 -2.27 0.87 12.01
C ALA A 135 -1.76 2.33 11.95
N PRO A 136 -0.44 2.57 11.92
CA PRO A 136 0.10 3.91 11.72
C PRO A 136 -0.31 4.49 10.38
N SER A 137 -1.20 5.49 10.46
CA SER A 137 -1.84 6.12 9.31
C SER A 137 -1.06 7.32 8.80
N LEU A 138 -0.49 8.12 9.71
CA LEU A 138 0.16 9.38 9.35
C LEU A 138 1.64 9.14 9.06
N ARG A 139 2.07 9.44 7.83
CA ARG A 139 3.45 9.26 7.37
C ARG A 139 4.09 10.60 7.06
N VAL A 140 5.35 10.79 7.42
CA VAL A 140 6.10 12.03 7.16
C VAL A 140 7.53 11.70 6.78
N ALA A 141 8.09 12.40 5.80
CA ALA A 141 9.52 12.33 5.48
C ALA A 141 10.31 13.23 6.45
N ILE A 142 11.41 12.69 6.97
CA ILE A 142 12.29 13.36 7.92
C ILE A 142 13.68 13.41 7.32
N GLU A 143 14.25 14.62 7.27
CA GLU A 143 15.61 14.87 6.84
C GLU A 143 16.34 15.70 7.90
N PRO A 144 17.64 15.47 8.12
CA PRO A 144 18.43 16.36 8.95
C PRO A 144 18.67 17.68 8.19
N SER A 145 18.72 18.81 8.89
CA SER A 145 19.07 20.10 8.27
C SER A 145 20.48 20.04 7.66
N ASP A 146 21.39 19.35 8.33
CA ASP A 146 22.75 19.11 7.85
C ASP A 146 22.90 17.66 7.36
N PRO A 147 23.29 17.42 6.10
CA PRO A 147 23.40 16.06 5.55
C PRO A 147 24.50 15.22 6.23
N ALA A 148 25.48 15.85 6.88
CA ALA A 148 26.51 15.16 7.65
C ALA A 148 25.92 14.36 8.83
N ASP A 149 24.80 14.83 9.40
CA ASP A 149 24.17 14.24 10.57
C ASP A 149 23.21 13.08 10.24
N MET A 150 23.14 12.66 8.98
CA MET A 150 22.31 11.53 8.54
C MET A 150 22.61 10.25 9.33
N GLY A 151 23.89 10.01 9.68
CA GLY A 151 24.30 8.88 10.50
C GLY A 151 23.68 8.92 11.90
N ALA A 152 23.66 10.09 12.54
CA ALA A 152 23.06 10.31 13.85
C ALA A 152 21.53 10.18 13.79
N LEU A 153 20.89 10.70 12.73
CA LEU A 153 19.46 10.52 12.50
C LEU A 153 19.08 9.04 12.36
N MET A 154 19.80 8.26 11.55
CA MET A 154 19.54 6.81 11.41
C MET A 154 19.68 6.06 12.74
N LYS A 155 20.70 6.39 13.54
CA LYS A 155 20.86 5.83 14.89
C LYS A 155 19.68 6.22 15.77
N GLY A 156 19.30 7.50 15.80
CA GLY A 156 18.17 8.01 16.58
C GLY A 156 16.82 7.42 16.19
N LEU A 157 16.57 7.24 14.89
CA LEU A 157 15.38 6.57 14.35
C LEU A 157 15.29 5.11 14.84
N ARG A 158 16.40 4.36 14.81
CA ARG A 158 16.42 2.99 15.36
C ARG A 158 16.11 2.97 16.85
N LEU A 159 16.59 3.95 17.61
CA LEU A 159 16.28 4.09 19.03
C LEU A 159 14.80 4.43 19.26
N LEU A 160 14.22 5.31 18.45
CA LEU A 160 12.80 5.66 18.49
C LEU A 160 11.91 4.45 18.22
N ASN A 161 12.19 3.65 17.19
CA ASN A 161 11.43 2.43 16.86
C ASN A 161 11.47 1.37 17.97
N ARG A 162 12.48 1.41 18.85
CA ARG A 162 12.55 0.54 20.04
C ARG A 162 11.76 1.10 21.22
N ALA A 163 11.76 2.42 21.36
CA ALA A 163 11.07 3.13 22.43
C ALA A 163 9.54 3.14 22.20
N ASP A 164 9.11 3.45 20.99
CA ASP A 164 7.70 3.51 20.62
C ASP A 164 7.31 2.31 19.74
N PRO A 165 6.37 1.47 20.19
CA PRO A 165 6.01 0.27 19.43
C PRO A 165 5.13 0.56 18.20
N PHE A 166 4.48 1.72 18.17
CA PHE A 166 3.53 2.11 17.12
C PHE A 166 4.22 2.85 15.97
N VAL A 167 5.41 3.41 16.23
CA VAL A 167 6.24 4.00 15.19
C VAL A 167 6.69 2.92 14.19
N GLU A 168 6.64 3.27 12.91
CA GLU A 168 7.28 2.49 11.83
C GLU A 168 8.20 3.39 11.03
N ILE A 169 9.34 2.83 10.65
CA ILE A 169 10.38 3.56 9.93
C ILE A 169 10.65 2.80 8.65
N THR A 170 10.43 3.48 7.54
CA THR A 170 10.59 2.92 6.20
C THR A 170 11.45 3.85 5.37
N VAL A 171 12.20 3.27 4.44
CA VAL A 171 12.96 4.05 3.47
C VAL A 171 12.12 4.10 2.20
N SER A 172 11.83 5.31 1.72
CA SER A 172 11.15 5.53 0.45
C SER A 172 12.01 5.02 -0.72
N SER A 173 11.41 4.83 -1.90
CA SER A 173 12.17 4.47 -3.12
C SER A 173 13.24 5.50 -3.50
N ARG A 174 13.13 6.71 -2.97
CA ARG A 174 14.08 7.83 -3.15
C ARG A 174 15.21 7.87 -2.13
N GLY A 175 15.18 7.01 -1.12
CA GLY A 175 16.11 7.06 0.00
C GLY A 175 15.69 7.98 1.16
N GLU A 176 14.57 8.70 1.03
CA GLU A 176 14.00 9.50 2.12
C GLU A 176 13.58 8.62 3.29
N GLN A 177 13.83 9.09 4.52
CA GLN A 177 13.42 8.38 5.74
C GLN A 177 11.98 8.75 6.09
N VAL A 178 11.06 7.80 6.00
CA VAL A 178 9.64 8.00 6.28
C VAL A 178 9.31 7.44 7.65
N LEU A 179 8.84 8.32 8.53
CA LEU A 179 8.30 8.01 9.86
C LEU A 179 6.78 7.88 9.77
N ALA A 180 6.24 6.74 10.21
CA ALA A 180 4.80 6.53 10.36
C ALA A 180 4.42 6.57 11.84
N ALA A 181 3.34 7.29 12.16
CA ALA A 181 2.80 7.49 13.50
C ALA A 181 1.28 7.28 13.53
N ALA A 182 0.72 7.18 14.74
CA ALA A 182 -0.72 7.00 14.96
C ALA A 182 -1.58 8.21 14.57
N GLY A 183 -1.01 9.40 14.68
CA GLY A 183 -1.70 10.66 14.47
C GLY A 183 -0.75 11.81 14.72
N GLU A 184 -1.28 13.02 14.62
CA GLU A 184 -0.51 14.27 14.64
C GLU A 184 0.19 14.51 15.99
N VAL A 185 -0.53 14.43 17.10
CA VAL A 185 0.04 14.62 18.46
C VAL A 185 1.13 13.58 18.75
N HIS A 186 0.94 12.35 18.28
CA HIS A 186 1.95 11.31 18.43
C HIS A 186 3.19 11.63 17.59
N LEU A 187 3.01 12.05 16.33
CA LEU A 187 4.11 12.48 15.47
C LEU A 187 4.91 13.63 16.08
N GLU A 188 4.24 14.67 16.60
CA GLU A 188 4.91 15.82 17.24
C GLU A 188 5.80 15.37 18.41
N ARG A 189 5.29 14.44 19.23
CA ARG A 189 6.06 13.85 20.32
C ARG A 189 7.27 13.08 19.80
N CYS A 190 7.10 12.25 18.75
CA CYS A 190 8.21 11.50 18.16
C CYS A 190 9.29 12.44 17.60
N ILE A 191 8.91 13.52 16.92
CA ILE A 191 9.83 14.51 16.38
C ILE A 191 10.58 15.21 17.53
N LYS A 192 9.86 15.59 18.60
CA LYS A 192 10.48 16.17 19.79
C LYS A 192 11.47 15.22 20.45
N ASP A 193 11.10 13.96 20.62
CA ASP A 193 11.97 12.93 21.18
C ASP A 193 13.21 12.70 20.29
N LEU A 194 13.08 12.73 18.96
CA LEU A 194 14.24 12.64 18.06
C LEU A 194 15.17 13.87 18.17
N LYS A 195 14.61 15.08 18.21
CA LYS A 195 15.36 16.34 18.31
C LYS A 195 16.06 16.52 19.66
N GLU A 196 15.41 16.15 20.77
CA GLU A 196 15.93 16.43 22.12
C GLU A 196 16.69 15.25 22.73
N ARG A 197 16.23 14.01 22.49
CA ARG A 197 16.66 12.84 23.27
C ARG A 197 17.54 11.88 22.49
N PHE A 198 17.07 11.43 21.32
CA PHE A 198 17.70 10.34 20.59
C PHE A 198 18.78 10.80 19.62
N ALA A 199 18.42 11.57 18.58
CA ALA A 199 19.35 12.00 17.53
C ALA A 199 20.10 13.27 17.92
N ARG A 200 19.44 14.21 18.61
CA ARG A 200 20.02 15.53 18.98
C ARG A 200 20.45 16.38 17.79
N VAL A 201 19.74 16.22 16.67
CA VAL A 201 19.98 16.90 15.40
C VAL A 201 18.78 17.78 15.09
N SER A 202 19.00 18.91 14.42
CA SER A 202 17.91 19.71 13.85
C SER A 202 17.29 18.97 12.66
N LEU A 203 15.98 18.73 12.73
CA LEU A 203 15.25 17.99 11.70
C LEU A 203 14.32 18.91 10.93
N GLU A 204 14.36 18.76 9.61
CA GLU A 204 13.36 19.24 8.66
C GLU A 204 12.33 18.14 8.43
N VAL A 205 11.07 18.53 8.53
CA VAL A 205 9.93 17.60 8.56
C VAL A 205 9.03 17.99 7.42
N SER A 206 8.79 17.06 6.49
CA SER A 206 7.89 17.29 5.37
C SER A 206 6.44 17.43 5.87
N PRO A 207 5.54 18.06 5.09
CA PRO A 207 4.11 17.89 5.34
C PRO A 207 3.74 16.40 5.27
N PRO A 208 2.67 15.97 5.98
CA PRO A 208 2.17 14.60 5.92
C PRO A 208 2.05 14.06 4.50
N LEU A 209 2.52 12.83 4.32
CA LEU A 209 2.45 12.03 3.11
C LEU A 209 1.10 11.33 3.09
N VAL A 210 0.24 11.79 2.20
CA VAL A 210 -1.03 11.14 1.89
C VAL A 210 -0.77 10.25 0.68
N SER A 211 -1.08 8.97 0.82
CA SER A 211 -1.12 8.05 -0.31
C SER A 211 -2.39 8.33 -1.11
N PHE A 212 -2.23 8.67 -2.38
CA PHE A 212 -3.32 8.74 -3.34
C PHE A 212 -3.33 7.48 -4.21
N LYS A 213 -4.42 7.22 -4.90
CA LYS A 213 -4.47 6.23 -5.97
C LYS A 213 -4.96 6.89 -7.27
N GLU A 214 -4.79 6.23 -8.39
CA GLU A 214 -5.21 6.74 -9.70
C GLU A 214 -6.26 5.83 -10.32
N THR A 215 -7.32 6.41 -10.90
CA THR A 215 -8.37 5.65 -11.59
C THR A 215 -8.80 6.39 -12.85
N ILE A 216 -9.82 5.88 -13.54
CA ILE A 216 -10.44 6.56 -14.69
C ILE A 216 -11.86 7.02 -14.34
N GLU A 217 -12.33 8.04 -15.03
CA GLU A 217 -13.77 8.32 -15.08
C GLU A 217 -14.48 7.09 -15.67
N GLY A 218 -15.59 6.68 -15.05
CA GLY A 218 -16.42 5.62 -15.64
C GLY A 218 -17.21 6.22 -16.79
N ASP A 219 -17.39 5.48 -17.88
CA ASP A 219 -18.32 5.92 -18.93
C ASP A 219 -19.73 5.99 -18.32
N ASP A 220 -20.45 7.11 -18.49
CA ASP A 220 -21.82 7.29 -17.97
C ASP A 220 -22.83 6.28 -18.56
N SER A 221 -22.45 5.58 -19.64
CA SER A 221 -23.18 4.42 -20.13
C SER A 221 -22.94 3.22 -19.21
N ASN A 222 -24.01 2.58 -18.73
CA ASN A 222 -24.02 1.35 -17.92
C ASN A 222 -22.73 0.55 -18.10
N ALA A 223 -21.97 0.29 -17.02
CA ALA A 223 -20.67 -0.42 -17.04
C ALA A 223 -20.68 -1.74 -17.84
N ILE A 224 -21.88 -2.28 -18.00
CA ILE A 224 -22.24 -3.49 -18.73
C ILE A 224 -22.16 -3.30 -20.25
N ASP A 225 -22.53 -2.15 -20.79
CA ASP A 225 -22.40 -1.87 -22.22
C ASP A 225 -20.93 -1.66 -22.59
N THR A 226 -20.14 -1.07 -21.68
CA THR A 226 -18.68 -1.02 -21.79
C THR A 226 -18.08 -2.42 -21.77
N LEU A 227 -18.52 -3.30 -20.85
CA LEU A 227 -18.14 -4.71 -20.83
C LEU A 227 -18.52 -5.44 -22.12
N LYS A 228 -19.75 -5.30 -22.60
CA LYS A 228 -20.20 -5.91 -23.86
C LYS A 228 -19.38 -5.42 -25.04
N LYS A 229 -19.07 -4.13 -25.13
CA LYS A 229 -18.23 -3.56 -26.19
C LYS A 229 -16.79 -4.08 -26.12
N VAL A 230 -16.23 -4.26 -24.93
CA VAL A 230 -14.90 -4.87 -24.74
C VAL A 230 -14.93 -6.34 -25.14
N LEU A 231 -15.92 -7.10 -24.65
CA LEU A 231 -16.09 -8.52 -25.00
C LEU A 231 -16.35 -8.70 -26.51
N SER A 232 -17.00 -7.71 -27.14
CA SER A 232 -17.27 -7.69 -28.58
C SER A 232 -16.17 -7.01 -29.40
N GLY A 233 -15.06 -6.54 -28.79
CA GLY A 233 -13.89 -5.92 -29.44
C GLY A 233 -14.15 -4.63 -30.23
N GLY A 234 -15.20 -3.88 -29.89
CA GLY A 234 -15.59 -2.63 -30.55
C GLY A 234 -15.12 -1.37 -29.83
N PHE A 235 -14.13 -1.48 -28.95
CA PHE A 235 -13.68 -0.39 -28.08
C PHE A 235 -12.39 0.26 -28.60
N ASP A 236 -12.27 1.58 -28.43
CA ASP A 236 -11.01 2.31 -28.63
C ASP A 236 -9.86 1.62 -27.89
N TYR A 237 -8.85 1.23 -28.66
CA TYR A 237 -7.61 0.61 -28.18
C TYR A 237 -6.44 1.56 -28.42
N VAL A 238 -5.45 1.49 -27.54
CA VAL A 238 -4.18 2.18 -27.73
C VAL A 238 -3.15 1.17 -28.20
N GLU A 239 -2.51 1.45 -29.33
CA GLU A 239 -1.45 0.62 -29.90
C GLU A 239 -0.07 1.23 -29.62
N ARG A 240 0.87 0.40 -29.18
CA ARG A 240 2.29 0.74 -29.05
C ARG A 240 3.14 -0.38 -29.61
N THR A 241 4.14 0.00 -30.41
CA THR A 241 5.10 -0.94 -30.95
C THR A 241 6.42 -0.85 -30.19
N THR A 242 7.05 -1.98 -29.96
CA THR A 242 8.43 -2.04 -29.47
C THR A 242 9.39 -1.28 -30.40
N PRO A 243 10.50 -0.71 -29.91
CA PRO A 243 11.47 0.01 -30.74
C PRO A 243 12.00 -0.82 -31.92
N ASN A 244 12.06 -2.14 -31.74
CA ASN A 244 12.52 -3.08 -32.77
C ASN A 244 11.44 -3.45 -33.80
N GLY A 245 10.20 -2.96 -33.66
CA GLY A 245 9.09 -3.27 -34.57
C GLY A 245 8.54 -4.70 -34.46
N ARG A 246 9.13 -5.56 -33.62
CA ARG A 246 8.81 -7.00 -33.55
C ARG A 246 7.57 -7.34 -32.72
N CYS A 247 7.22 -6.52 -31.74
CA CYS A 247 6.00 -6.72 -30.94
C CYS A 247 5.14 -5.46 -30.96
N VAL A 248 3.86 -5.66 -31.25
CA VAL A 248 2.80 -4.65 -31.22
C VAL A 248 1.89 -4.99 -30.05
N VAL A 249 1.66 -4.03 -29.16
CA VAL A 249 0.82 -4.18 -27.97
C VAL A 249 -0.38 -3.27 -28.11
N ARG A 250 -1.58 -3.85 -28.05
CA ARG A 250 -2.86 -3.14 -27.98
C ARG A 250 -3.43 -3.27 -26.59
N VAL A 251 -3.88 -2.14 -26.02
CA VAL A 251 -4.41 -2.11 -24.65
C VAL A 251 -5.76 -1.41 -24.63
N GLN A 252 -6.70 -2.02 -23.90
CA GLN A 252 -7.97 -1.42 -23.49
C GLN A 252 -8.08 -1.43 -21.96
N VAL A 253 -8.73 -0.42 -21.38
CA VAL A 253 -8.85 -0.24 -19.93
C VAL A 253 -10.29 0.03 -19.54
N ILE A 254 -10.80 -0.62 -18.50
CA ILE A 254 -12.17 -0.46 -18.02
C ILE A 254 -12.14 -0.16 -16.53
N LYS A 255 -13.09 0.64 -16.06
CA LYS A 255 -13.30 0.88 -14.64
C LYS A 255 -14.04 -0.29 -14.01
N LEU A 256 -13.50 -0.81 -12.91
CA LEU A 256 -14.16 -1.83 -12.12
C LEU A 256 -15.21 -1.22 -11.19
N PRO A 257 -16.32 -1.94 -10.95
CA PRO A 257 -17.20 -1.78 -9.80
C PRO A 257 -16.48 -1.41 -8.51
N SER A 258 -16.99 -0.40 -7.81
CA SER A 258 -16.42 0.06 -6.54
C SER A 258 -16.54 -1.01 -5.44
N ALA A 259 -17.64 -1.76 -5.43
CA ALA A 259 -17.87 -2.86 -4.50
C ALA A 259 -16.87 -3.99 -4.73
N LEU A 260 -16.66 -4.39 -5.99
CA LEU A 260 -15.68 -5.42 -6.34
C LEU A 260 -14.26 -4.99 -5.99
N THR A 261 -13.92 -3.73 -6.29
CA THR A 261 -12.61 -3.14 -6.01
C THR A 261 -12.30 -3.15 -4.51
N LYS A 262 -13.29 -2.84 -3.66
CA LYS A 262 -13.16 -2.92 -2.19
C LYS A 262 -12.88 -4.35 -1.71
N VAL A 263 -13.67 -5.32 -2.20
CA VAL A 263 -13.48 -6.74 -1.84
C VAL A 263 -12.10 -7.25 -2.27
N LEU A 264 -11.57 -6.81 -3.41
CA LEU A 264 -10.22 -7.17 -3.84
C LEU A 264 -9.13 -6.55 -2.95
N ASP A 265 -9.27 -5.29 -2.54
CA ASP A 265 -8.29 -4.58 -1.68
C ASP A 265 -8.28 -5.16 -0.25
N GLU A 266 -9.45 -5.47 0.33
CA GLU A 266 -9.58 -6.07 1.66
C GLU A 266 -8.99 -7.48 1.74
N ASN A 267 -9.12 -8.25 0.66
CA ASN A 267 -8.64 -9.64 0.60
C ASN A 267 -7.20 -9.79 0.09
N ALA A 268 -6.46 -8.68 -0.07
CA ALA A 268 -5.07 -8.67 -0.51
C ALA A 268 -4.19 -9.67 0.28
N GLY A 269 -4.31 -9.71 1.60
CA GLY A 269 -3.54 -10.64 2.44
C GLY A 269 -3.80 -12.12 2.09
N PHE A 270 -5.06 -12.48 1.82
CA PHE A 270 -5.44 -13.85 1.44
C PHE A 270 -4.88 -14.24 0.07
N PHE A 271 -4.86 -13.31 -0.89
CA PHE A 271 -4.26 -13.54 -2.20
C PHE A 271 -2.77 -13.89 -2.11
N VAL A 272 -2.00 -13.22 -1.23
CA VAL A 272 -0.59 -13.59 -0.98
C VAL A 272 -0.48 -15.05 -0.57
N HIS A 273 -1.33 -15.51 0.35
CA HIS A 273 -1.31 -16.90 0.82
C HIS A 273 -1.68 -17.91 -0.28
N ILE A 274 -2.65 -17.58 -1.14
CA ILE A 274 -3.08 -18.43 -2.27
C ILE A 274 -2.00 -18.49 -3.37
N PHE A 275 -1.32 -17.37 -3.64
CA PHE A 275 -0.36 -17.28 -4.75
C PHE A 275 1.04 -17.75 -4.38
N GLU A 276 1.55 -17.45 -3.18
CA GLU A 276 2.90 -17.84 -2.76
C GLU A 276 3.01 -19.31 -2.33
N GLY A 277 1.90 -20.02 -2.08
CA GLY A 277 1.92 -21.43 -1.67
C GLY A 277 2.68 -21.68 -0.35
N LYS A 278 3.01 -20.63 0.41
CA LYS A 278 3.66 -20.74 1.71
C LYS A 278 2.60 -21.10 2.76
N LEU A 279 2.47 -22.39 2.98
CA LEU A 279 1.92 -22.97 4.20
C LEU A 279 2.72 -22.44 5.41
N GLY A 280 2.24 -21.37 6.04
CA GLY A 280 2.73 -20.93 7.33
C GLY A 280 2.86 -19.42 7.48
N LEU A 281 1.74 -18.78 7.79
CA LEU A 281 1.63 -17.63 8.70
C LEU A 281 0.14 -17.40 8.94
N ARG A 282 -0.45 -18.16 9.86
CA ARG A 282 -1.83 -17.91 10.32
C ARG A 282 -1.82 -16.79 11.36
N THR A 283 -2.57 -15.73 11.09
CA THR A 283 -3.22 -14.89 12.10
C THR A 283 -4.18 -15.75 12.93
N PRO A 284 -4.22 -15.65 14.28
CA PRO A 284 -5.13 -16.46 15.08
C PRO A 284 -6.41 -15.68 15.40
N SER A 285 -7.56 -16.16 14.92
CA SER A 285 -8.84 -15.92 15.59
C SER A 285 -9.68 -17.19 15.68
N MET A 286 -9.87 -17.62 16.92
CA MET A 286 -10.98 -18.40 17.48
C MET A 286 -11.14 -19.92 17.15
N ALA A 287 -10.68 -20.70 18.16
CA ALA A 287 -11.40 -21.74 18.90
C ALA A 287 -11.50 -23.21 18.38
N LYS A 288 -10.63 -24.06 18.99
CA LYS A 288 -10.87 -25.38 19.65
C LYS A 288 -12.03 -26.27 19.12
N HIS A 289 -11.84 -27.56 18.79
CA HIS A 289 -11.36 -28.64 19.65
C HIS A 289 -11.00 -29.95 18.88
N ARG A 290 -10.02 -30.68 19.43
CA ARG A 290 -9.75 -32.16 19.43
C ARG A 290 -9.30 -32.88 18.14
N LYS A 291 -8.02 -33.31 18.21
CA LYS A 291 -7.42 -34.58 17.75
C LYS A 291 -8.28 -35.47 16.86
N ASP A 292 -7.95 -35.52 15.57
CA ASP A 292 -7.38 -36.71 14.91
C ASP A 292 -6.95 -36.38 13.46
N GLU A 293 -5.75 -36.86 13.12
CA GLU A 293 -5.30 -37.37 11.82
C GLU A 293 -5.34 -36.45 10.56
N SER A 294 -4.17 -35.86 10.28
CA SER A 294 -3.46 -35.79 8.98
C SER A 294 -4.19 -35.88 7.63
N ALA A 295 -5.37 -35.27 7.46
CA ALA A 295 -6.05 -35.15 6.15
C ALA A 295 -6.93 -33.89 5.96
N LYS A 296 -6.74 -32.81 6.74
CA LYS A 296 -7.69 -31.66 6.79
C LYS A 296 -7.14 -30.27 6.45
N ASP A 297 -5.92 -30.14 5.92
CA ASP A 297 -5.38 -28.82 5.54
C ASP A 297 -5.82 -28.37 4.12
N GLY A 298 -6.28 -29.31 3.28
CA GLY A 298 -6.88 -29.01 1.98
C GLY A 298 -8.27 -28.38 2.08
N ASP A 299 -9.09 -28.84 3.02
CA ASP A 299 -10.49 -28.42 3.19
C ASP A 299 -10.63 -26.94 3.59
N GLN A 300 -9.85 -26.46 4.58
CA GLN A 300 -10.00 -25.08 5.09
C GLN A 300 -9.63 -24.02 4.06
N THR A 301 -8.67 -24.33 3.18
CA THR A 301 -8.24 -23.42 2.11
C THR A 301 -9.27 -23.39 0.98
N GLN A 302 -9.84 -24.55 0.62
CA GLN A 302 -10.91 -24.63 -0.36
C GLN A 302 -12.19 -23.93 0.12
N ASP A 303 -12.56 -24.09 1.39
CA ASP A 303 -13.69 -23.39 2.00
C ASP A 303 -13.49 -21.87 1.98
N SER A 304 -12.27 -21.40 2.28
CA SER A 304 -11.93 -19.97 2.24
C SER A 304 -11.99 -19.40 0.82
N VAL A 305 -11.53 -20.14 -0.19
CA VAL A 305 -11.63 -19.75 -1.60
C VAL A 305 -13.09 -19.74 -2.06
N ALA A 306 -13.92 -20.68 -1.61
CA ALA A 306 -15.34 -20.71 -1.91
C ALA A 306 -16.09 -19.51 -1.29
N MET A 307 -15.73 -19.13 -0.06
CA MET A 307 -16.27 -17.93 0.60
C MET A 307 -15.87 -16.65 -0.16
N LEU A 308 -14.60 -16.53 -0.58
CA LEU A 308 -14.13 -15.40 -1.37
C LEU A 308 -14.87 -15.31 -2.71
N ARG A 309 -15.03 -16.44 -3.41
CA ARG A 309 -15.80 -16.51 -4.66
C ARG A 309 -17.23 -16.01 -4.46
N LYS A 310 -17.88 -16.44 -3.37
CA LYS A 310 -19.23 -15.97 -3.02
C LYS A 310 -19.25 -14.47 -2.75
N GLN A 311 -18.28 -13.93 -2.01
CA GLN A 311 -18.17 -12.49 -1.74
C GLN A 311 -17.98 -11.67 -3.02
N LEU A 312 -17.13 -12.11 -3.95
CA LEU A 312 -16.93 -11.45 -5.24
C LEU A 312 -18.23 -11.41 -6.06
N LEU A 313 -18.97 -12.53 -6.10
CA LEU A 313 -20.26 -12.58 -6.78
C LEU A 313 -21.31 -11.70 -6.10
N THR A 314 -21.40 -11.71 -4.76
CA THR A 314 -22.33 -10.85 -4.01
C THR A 314 -22.01 -9.37 -4.20
N ALA A 315 -20.74 -8.99 -4.27
CA ALA A 315 -20.33 -7.61 -4.55
C ALA A 315 -20.79 -7.15 -5.94
N ILE A 316 -20.65 -8.01 -6.96
CA ILE A 316 -21.15 -7.74 -8.31
C ILE A 316 -22.69 -7.67 -8.32
N GLU A 317 -23.36 -8.61 -7.66
CA GLU A 317 -24.82 -8.63 -7.54
C GLU A 317 -25.36 -7.35 -6.87
N SER A 318 -24.66 -6.82 -5.86
CA SER A 318 -25.06 -5.59 -5.16
C SER A 318 -25.06 -4.33 -6.03
N GLU A 319 -24.21 -4.28 -7.07
CA GLU A 319 -24.21 -3.17 -8.04
C GLU A 319 -25.23 -3.38 -9.16
N ILE A 320 -25.49 -4.63 -9.57
CA ILE A 320 -26.51 -4.95 -10.61
C ILE A 320 -27.94 -4.76 -10.07
N CYS A 321 -28.16 -4.90 -8.76
CA CYS A 321 -29.48 -4.78 -8.11
C CYS A 321 -30.18 -3.41 -8.25
N GLN A 322 -29.57 -2.42 -8.92
CA GLN A 322 -30.25 -1.18 -9.31
C GLN A 322 -31.26 -1.38 -10.46
N GLU A 323 -31.24 -2.53 -11.15
CA GLU A 323 -32.15 -2.84 -12.25
C GLU A 323 -33.32 -3.76 -11.81
N THR A 324 -34.55 -3.40 -12.17
CA THR A 324 -35.80 -4.09 -11.81
C THR A 324 -36.10 -5.36 -12.65
N ASP A 325 -35.37 -5.61 -13.73
CA ASP A 325 -35.64 -6.69 -14.70
C ASP A 325 -34.83 -7.96 -14.40
N LYS A 326 -35.52 -9.05 -14.01
CA LYS A 326 -34.88 -10.34 -13.67
C LYS A 326 -34.11 -11.00 -14.83
N GLU A 327 -34.57 -10.86 -16.07
CA GLU A 327 -33.88 -11.45 -17.23
C GLU A 327 -32.58 -10.71 -17.60
N LYS A 328 -32.55 -9.38 -17.43
CA LYS A 328 -31.33 -8.60 -17.64
C LYS A 328 -30.32 -8.91 -16.56
N PHE A 329 -30.78 -9.05 -15.31
CA PHE A 329 -29.95 -9.46 -14.18
C PHE A 329 -29.20 -10.77 -14.43
N GLU A 330 -29.88 -11.81 -14.93
CA GLU A 330 -29.23 -13.10 -15.23
C GLU A 330 -28.22 -13.00 -16.37
N LYS A 331 -28.54 -12.25 -17.44
CA LYS A 331 -27.59 -11.99 -18.54
C LYS A 331 -26.36 -11.21 -18.06
N HIS A 332 -26.56 -10.21 -17.21
CA HIS A 332 -25.49 -9.39 -16.64
C HIS A 332 -24.59 -10.21 -15.72
N ARG A 333 -25.18 -11.08 -14.90
CA ARG A 333 -24.46 -12.04 -14.08
C ARG A 333 -23.61 -12.99 -14.93
N ALA A 334 -24.15 -13.52 -16.03
CA ALA A 334 -23.40 -14.40 -16.92
C ALA A 334 -22.17 -13.72 -17.54
N LEU A 335 -22.31 -12.47 -18.01
CA LEU A 335 -21.19 -11.68 -18.55
C LEU A 335 -20.08 -11.44 -17.52
N TRP A 336 -20.45 -11.16 -16.27
CA TRP A 336 -19.48 -10.98 -15.18
C TRP A 336 -18.80 -12.30 -14.78
N VAL A 337 -19.51 -13.42 -14.83
CA VAL A 337 -18.88 -14.74 -14.61
C VAL A 337 -17.89 -15.05 -15.72
N GLU A 338 -18.23 -14.76 -16.98
CA GLU A 338 -17.31 -14.89 -18.12
C GLU A 338 -16.07 -14.00 -17.93
N PHE A 339 -16.27 -12.75 -17.48
CA PHE A 339 -15.17 -11.85 -17.13
C PHE A 339 -14.26 -12.42 -16.03
N LEU A 340 -14.83 -12.94 -14.94
CA LEU A 340 -14.08 -13.52 -13.82
C LEU A 340 -13.35 -14.83 -14.18
N GLN A 341 -13.81 -15.53 -15.22
CA GLN A 341 -13.12 -16.70 -15.78
C GLN A 341 -11.89 -16.33 -16.61
N ARG A 342 -11.69 -15.06 -16.95
CA ARG A 342 -10.61 -14.61 -17.84
C ARG A 342 -9.48 -13.86 -17.13
N ILE A 343 -9.38 -13.96 -15.81
CA ILE A 343 -8.37 -13.24 -15.04
C ILE A 343 -7.02 -13.95 -15.18
N TRP A 344 -6.09 -13.27 -15.84
CA TRP A 344 -4.71 -13.69 -15.98
C TRP A 344 -3.89 -13.35 -14.73
N ALA A 345 -3.91 -12.09 -14.31
CA ALA A 345 -3.13 -11.61 -13.17
C ALA A 345 -3.85 -10.49 -12.40
N LEU A 346 -3.50 -10.33 -11.12
CA LEU A 346 -3.89 -9.20 -10.29
C LEU A 346 -2.71 -8.23 -10.14
N GLY A 347 -2.96 -6.95 -9.90
CA GLY A 347 -1.91 -5.94 -9.77
C GLY A 347 -2.28 -4.81 -8.82
N PRO A 348 -1.30 -4.12 -8.20
CA PRO A 348 0.15 -4.39 -8.19
C PRO A 348 0.55 -5.59 -7.31
N ARG A 349 1.76 -6.15 -7.53
CA ARG A 349 2.35 -7.28 -6.77
C ARG A 349 1.52 -8.58 -6.71
N GLN A 350 0.77 -8.90 -7.77
CA GLN A 350 -0.09 -10.10 -7.85
C GLN A 350 -1.27 -10.13 -6.87
N VAL A 351 -1.56 -9.01 -6.20
CA VAL A 351 -2.45 -8.99 -5.01
C VAL A 351 -3.39 -7.78 -4.98
N GLY A 352 -3.19 -6.79 -5.85
CA GLY A 352 -3.97 -5.56 -5.82
C GLY A 352 -5.31 -5.60 -6.59
N PRO A 353 -6.07 -4.51 -6.51
CA PRO A 353 -7.45 -4.42 -7.02
C PRO A 353 -7.54 -4.13 -8.53
N ASN A 354 -6.44 -4.28 -9.27
CA ASN A 354 -6.44 -4.18 -10.73
C ASN A 354 -6.36 -5.57 -11.37
N ILE A 355 -7.08 -5.76 -12.46
CA ILE A 355 -7.23 -7.05 -13.14
C ILE A 355 -6.58 -6.99 -14.52
N LEU A 356 -5.82 -8.01 -14.87
CA LEU A 356 -5.37 -8.29 -16.24
C LEU A 356 -6.22 -9.42 -16.81
N LEU A 357 -6.83 -9.18 -17.98
CA LEU A 357 -7.66 -10.15 -18.68
C LEU A 357 -6.89 -10.86 -19.80
N VAL A 358 -7.23 -12.12 -20.03
CA VAL A 358 -6.76 -12.88 -21.19
C VAL A 358 -7.44 -12.34 -22.46
N PRO A 359 -6.67 -12.01 -23.53
CA PRO A 359 -7.21 -11.49 -24.79
C PRO A 359 -8.14 -12.47 -25.51
N TYR A 360 -9.03 -11.95 -26.38
CA TYR A 360 -9.94 -12.78 -27.18
C TYR A 360 -9.26 -13.23 -28.47
N LEU A 361 -9.50 -14.47 -28.90
CA LEU A 361 -9.19 -14.91 -30.26
C LEU A 361 -10.41 -14.65 -31.13
N ARG A 362 -10.39 -13.56 -31.94
CA ARG A 362 -11.40 -13.39 -33.00
C ARG A 362 -11.15 -14.43 -34.08
N GLU A 363 -11.98 -15.46 -34.14
CA GLU A 363 -12.13 -16.26 -35.35
C GLU A 363 -12.79 -15.39 -36.43
N GLY A 364 -12.01 -14.91 -37.41
CA GLY A 364 -12.57 -14.30 -38.63
C GLY A 364 -12.19 -12.85 -38.96
N GLU A 365 -11.25 -12.20 -38.24
CA GLU A 365 -10.64 -10.98 -38.78
C GLU A 365 -9.64 -11.34 -39.88
N GLU A 366 -9.76 -10.69 -41.04
CA GLU A 366 -8.80 -10.75 -42.13
C GLU A 366 -7.42 -10.46 -41.56
N ARG A 367 -6.60 -11.52 -41.46
CA ARG A 367 -5.21 -11.41 -41.04
C ARG A 367 -4.58 -10.35 -41.96
N PRO A 368 -3.99 -9.26 -41.41
CA PRO A 368 -3.12 -8.44 -42.24
C PRO A 368 -2.09 -9.39 -42.88
N GLU A 369 -1.64 -9.09 -44.10
CA GLU A 369 -0.89 -9.96 -45.03
C GLU A 369 0.43 -10.57 -44.48
N HIS A 370 0.69 -10.44 -43.17
CA HIS A 370 1.80 -10.99 -42.42
C HIS A 370 1.28 -11.78 -41.21
N ALA A 371 1.69 -13.04 -41.10
CA ALA A 371 1.29 -13.96 -40.03
C ALA A 371 1.79 -13.51 -38.64
N CYS A 372 1.05 -12.64 -37.96
CA CYS A 372 1.31 -12.24 -36.58
C CYS A 372 0.82 -13.32 -35.60
N VAL A 373 1.59 -13.61 -34.55
CA VAL A 373 1.22 -14.58 -33.51
C VAL A 373 0.85 -13.84 -32.22
N LEU A 374 -0.34 -14.11 -31.67
CA LEU A 374 -0.79 -13.53 -30.42
C LEU A 374 -0.10 -14.21 -29.22
N ILE A 375 0.33 -13.41 -28.25
CA ILE A 375 0.82 -13.89 -26.95
C ILE A 375 -0.37 -14.47 -26.17
N LYS A 376 -0.42 -15.80 -26.06
CA LYS A 376 -1.44 -16.51 -25.29
C LYS A 376 -1.10 -16.45 -23.80
N GLY A 377 -1.98 -15.82 -23.01
CA GLY A 377 -1.94 -15.89 -21.55
C GLY A 377 -2.77 -17.06 -21.02
N SER A 378 -2.43 -17.55 -19.82
CA SER A 378 -3.26 -18.53 -19.10
C SER A 378 -4.03 -17.85 -17.95
N PRO A 379 -5.30 -18.16 -17.73
CA PRO A 379 -6.12 -17.59 -16.65
C PRO A 379 -5.79 -18.22 -15.29
N HIS A 380 -4.52 -18.13 -14.87
CA HIS A 380 -3.97 -18.77 -13.65
C HIS A 380 -4.69 -18.33 -12.37
N VAL A 381 -5.11 -17.06 -12.31
CA VAL A 381 -5.84 -16.54 -11.15
C VAL A 381 -7.25 -17.11 -11.11
N SER A 382 -7.94 -17.16 -12.24
CA SER A 382 -9.30 -17.74 -12.30
C SER A 382 -9.31 -19.23 -11.97
N GLU A 383 -8.28 -19.98 -12.37
CA GLU A 383 -8.10 -21.38 -11.98
C GLU A 383 -7.91 -21.52 -10.46
N LYS A 384 -7.03 -20.72 -9.86
CA LYS A 384 -6.79 -20.73 -8.41
C LYS A 384 -7.99 -20.28 -7.58
N LEU A 385 -8.82 -19.41 -8.14
CA LEU A 385 -10.08 -18.97 -7.54
C LEU A 385 -11.24 -19.95 -7.77
N GLY A 386 -11.02 -21.02 -8.55
CA GLY A 386 -12.01 -22.05 -8.84
C GLY A 386 -13.13 -21.57 -9.78
N PHE A 387 -12.91 -20.53 -10.58
CA PHE A 387 -13.86 -20.11 -11.63
C PHE A 387 -13.80 -21.00 -12.87
N ILE A 388 -12.66 -21.68 -13.08
CA ILE A 388 -12.41 -22.63 -14.16
C ILE A 388 -12.07 -23.99 -13.54
N ASP A 389 -12.76 -25.05 -13.96
CA ASP A 389 -12.38 -26.42 -13.64
C ASP A 389 -11.20 -26.83 -14.53
N SER A 390 -10.14 -27.36 -13.93
CA SER A 390 -8.91 -27.85 -14.58
C SER A 390 -9.16 -28.90 -15.69
N SER A 391 -10.37 -29.44 -15.80
CA SER A 391 -10.82 -30.38 -16.83
C SER A 391 -11.16 -29.74 -18.19
N LYS A 392 -11.34 -28.42 -18.29
CA LYS A 392 -11.62 -27.72 -19.56
C LYS A 392 -10.39 -27.10 -20.24
N ALA A 393 -9.20 -27.22 -19.64
CA ALA A 393 -7.99 -26.53 -20.10
C ALA A 393 -7.20 -27.23 -21.21
N VAL A 394 -7.73 -28.31 -21.82
CA VAL A 394 -7.05 -28.99 -22.94
C VAL A 394 -8.07 -29.35 -24.03
N SER A 395 -8.44 -28.36 -24.86
CA SER A 395 -9.03 -28.66 -26.17
C SER A 395 -8.94 -27.46 -27.12
N SER A 396 -7.77 -27.27 -27.73
CA SER A 396 -7.62 -26.82 -29.13
C SER A 396 -6.14 -26.76 -29.50
N VAL A 397 -5.51 -27.95 -29.59
CA VAL A 397 -4.31 -28.08 -30.43
C VAL A 397 -4.82 -28.18 -31.86
N GLU A 398 -5.05 -27.05 -32.50
CA GLU A 398 -5.10 -27.02 -33.96
C GLU A 398 -3.66 -27.18 -34.47
N GLU A 399 -3.40 -28.32 -35.10
CA GLU A 399 -2.14 -28.59 -35.80
C GLU A 399 -2.02 -27.66 -37.02
N ALA A 400 -1.50 -26.46 -36.82
CA ALA A 400 -1.09 -25.59 -37.93
C ALA A 400 0.29 -26.03 -38.44
N SER A 401 0.33 -26.39 -39.72
CA SER A 401 1.49 -26.75 -40.51
C SER A 401 2.32 -25.51 -40.87
N GLU A 402 3.49 -25.34 -40.25
CA GLU A 402 4.68 -24.58 -40.74
C GLU A 402 5.74 -24.46 -39.63
N ARG A 403 7.04 -24.60 -39.95
CA ARG A 403 8.13 -24.56 -38.96
C ARG A 403 8.36 -23.17 -38.35
N GLU A 404 8.09 -22.11 -39.12
CA GLU A 404 8.30 -20.71 -38.70
C GLU A 404 7.23 -20.28 -37.68
N LEU A 405 5.96 -20.60 -37.90
CA LEU A 405 4.85 -20.37 -36.96
C LEU A 405 5.07 -21.07 -35.60
N ARG A 406 5.67 -22.27 -35.58
CA ARG A 406 6.02 -22.96 -34.34
C ARG A 406 7.10 -22.22 -33.53
N SER A 407 8.10 -21.66 -34.20
CA SER A 407 9.16 -20.89 -33.52
C SER A 407 8.61 -19.59 -32.91
N LEU A 408 7.74 -18.89 -33.63
CA LEU A 408 7.05 -17.68 -33.16
C LEU A 408 6.08 -17.99 -32.01
N SER A 409 5.42 -19.15 -32.02
CA SER A 409 4.54 -19.58 -30.92
C SER A 409 5.33 -19.84 -29.62
N MET A 410 6.47 -20.53 -29.70
CA MET A 410 7.34 -20.75 -28.54
C MET A 410 7.90 -19.43 -27.99
N GLU A 411 8.24 -18.49 -28.88
CA GLU A 411 8.67 -17.16 -28.49
C GLU A 411 7.54 -16.39 -27.79
N ALA A 412 6.33 -16.42 -28.35
CA ALA A 412 5.15 -15.78 -27.76
C ALA A 412 4.82 -16.32 -26.35
N GLU A 413 4.96 -17.62 -26.11
CA GLU A 413 4.79 -18.23 -24.78
C GLU A 413 5.83 -17.72 -23.77
N SER A 414 7.09 -17.55 -24.19
CA SER A 414 8.15 -17.02 -23.32
C SER A 414 7.87 -15.56 -22.88
N LEU A 415 7.24 -14.77 -23.76
CA LEU A 415 6.91 -13.37 -23.55
C LEU A 415 5.68 -13.15 -22.66
N ALA A 416 4.87 -14.19 -22.42
CA ALA A 416 3.70 -14.12 -21.54
C ALA A 416 4.08 -13.57 -20.14
N SER A 417 5.23 -14.00 -19.60
CA SER A 417 5.80 -13.50 -18.34
C SER A 417 6.17 -12.00 -18.38
N SER A 418 6.59 -11.52 -19.54
CA SER A 418 6.98 -10.12 -19.78
C SER A 418 5.75 -9.22 -19.83
N VAL A 419 4.63 -9.69 -20.39
CA VAL A 419 3.36 -8.95 -20.37
C VAL A 419 2.86 -8.76 -18.94
N VAL A 420 2.85 -9.83 -18.13
CA VAL A 420 2.44 -9.76 -16.72
C VAL A 420 3.36 -8.82 -15.92
N SER A 421 4.67 -8.88 -16.15
CA SER A 421 5.64 -8.01 -15.47
C SER A 421 5.48 -6.54 -15.88
N GLY A 422 5.26 -6.26 -17.17
CA GLY A 422 4.96 -4.92 -17.68
C GLY A 422 3.66 -4.35 -17.09
N PHE A 423 2.61 -5.17 -17.00
CA PHE A 423 1.35 -4.82 -16.35
C PHE A 423 1.52 -4.48 -14.86
N GLN A 424 2.30 -5.28 -14.11
CA GLN A 424 2.58 -5.01 -12.69
C GLN A 424 3.32 -3.68 -12.50
N LEU A 425 4.28 -3.36 -13.38
CA LEU A 425 5.00 -2.09 -13.36
C LEU A 425 4.09 -0.90 -13.72
N ALA A 426 3.17 -1.08 -14.67
CA ALA A 426 2.21 -0.06 -15.06
C ALA A 426 1.23 0.26 -13.92
N THR A 427 0.65 -0.78 -13.30
CA THR A 427 -0.32 -0.63 -12.22
C THR A 427 0.28 -0.10 -10.92
N GLN A 428 1.58 -0.32 -10.69
CA GLN A 428 2.28 0.25 -9.54
C GLN A 428 2.60 1.74 -9.72
N ILE A 429 2.82 2.20 -10.96
CA ILE A 429 3.27 3.56 -11.28
C ILE A 429 2.30 4.19 -12.30
N GLY A 430 1.24 4.80 -11.77
CA GLY A 430 0.19 5.47 -12.52
C GLY A 430 0.68 6.67 -13.35
N PRO A 431 -0.06 7.07 -14.40
CA PRO A 431 0.33 8.12 -15.32
C PRO A 431 0.25 9.55 -14.76
N LEU A 432 -0.56 9.84 -13.75
CA LEU A 432 -0.77 11.21 -13.26
C LEU A 432 0.34 11.67 -12.33
N CYS A 433 0.61 10.88 -11.30
CA CYS A 433 1.45 11.22 -10.16
C CYS A 433 2.43 10.11 -9.78
N ASP A 434 2.60 9.08 -10.61
CA ASP A 434 3.35 7.86 -10.27
C ASP A 434 2.83 7.23 -8.95
N GLU A 435 1.51 7.24 -8.74
CA GLU A 435 0.82 6.54 -7.64
C GLU A 435 0.17 5.24 -8.16
N PRO A 436 -0.10 4.23 -7.29
CA PRO A 436 -0.68 2.98 -7.75
C PRO A 436 -2.09 3.20 -8.33
N MET A 437 -2.37 2.51 -9.43
CA MET A 437 -3.69 2.51 -10.05
C MET A 437 -4.69 1.73 -9.18
N TRP A 438 -5.98 2.06 -9.27
CA TRP A 438 -7.04 1.49 -8.44
C TRP A 438 -8.34 1.24 -9.22
N GLY A 439 -8.82 0.00 -9.13
CA GLY A 439 -10.11 -0.40 -9.69
C GLY A 439 -10.13 -0.39 -11.22
N LEU A 440 -9.07 -0.88 -11.86
CA LEU A 440 -8.96 -0.92 -13.32
C LEU A 440 -8.82 -2.36 -13.83
N ALA A 441 -9.51 -2.68 -14.92
CA ALA A 441 -9.33 -3.91 -15.67
C ALA A 441 -8.66 -3.61 -17.01
N PHE A 442 -7.56 -4.30 -17.30
CA PHE A 442 -6.77 -4.15 -18.51
C PHE A 442 -6.94 -5.37 -19.40
N LEU A 443 -7.25 -5.13 -20.67
CA LEU A 443 -7.15 -6.13 -21.73
C LEU A 443 -5.90 -5.81 -22.54
N VAL A 444 -4.90 -6.68 -22.50
CA VAL A 444 -3.61 -6.49 -23.18
C VAL A 444 -3.45 -7.56 -24.25
N GLU A 445 -3.42 -7.12 -25.51
CA GLU A 445 -3.20 -7.94 -26.69
C GLU A 445 -1.80 -7.67 -27.21
N GLY A 446 -0.86 -8.58 -26.95
CA GLY A 446 0.48 -8.53 -27.53
C GLY A 446 0.55 -9.44 -28.75
N SER A 447 0.90 -8.89 -29.91
CA SER A 447 1.18 -9.67 -31.12
C SER A 447 2.66 -9.58 -31.50
N VAL A 448 3.24 -10.71 -31.85
CA VAL A 448 4.61 -10.83 -32.36
C VAL A 448 4.56 -10.88 -33.88
N VAL A 449 5.29 -9.96 -34.50
CA VAL A 449 5.42 -9.81 -35.95
C VAL A 449 6.71 -10.53 -36.38
N PRO A 450 6.67 -11.36 -37.44
CA PRO A 450 7.87 -12.01 -37.96
C PRO A 450 8.91 -11.00 -38.45
N HIS A 451 10.19 -11.37 -38.40
CA HIS A 451 11.28 -10.50 -38.81
C HIS A 451 11.17 -10.16 -40.29
N ARG A 452 10.89 -8.90 -40.63
CA ARG A 452 11.10 -8.39 -41.99
C ARG A 452 12.60 -8.20 -42.18
N ASN A 453 13.23 -9.09 -42.95
CA ASN A 453 14.50 -8.77 -43.57
C ASN A 453 14.28 -7.52 -44.43
N GLN A 454 14.88 -6.39 -44.08
CA GLN A 454 15.09 -5.30 -45.03
C GLN A 454 16.03 -5.82 -46.12
N SER A 455 15.49 -6.51 -47.11
CA SER A 455 16.15 -6.64 -48.42
C SER A 455 15.97 -5.31 -49.13
N ASP A 456 16.93 -4.40 -48.95
CA ASP A 456 17.43 -3.46 -49.95
C ASP A 456 18.47 -2.52 -49.34
N ASN A 457 19.56 -3.09 -48.82
CA ASN A 457 20.90 -2.51 -48.92
C ASN A 457 21.92 -3.53 -48.42
N SER A 458 22.70 -4.06 -49.36
CA SER A 458 23.89 -4.85 -49.11
C SER A 458 24.91 -4.04 -48.28
N ASP A 459 25.59 -4.76 -47.38
CA ASP A 459 26.79 -4.36 -46.62
C ASP A 459 26.59 -3.87 -45.19
N GLN A 460 26.01 -4.71 -44.31
CA GLN A 460 26.49 -4.83 -42.94
C GLN A 460 26.51 -6.30 -42.49
N ILE A 461 27.61 -6.68 -41.86
CA ILE A 461 27.96 -8.03 -41.40
C ILE A 461 26.84 -8.63 -40.54
N GLN A 462 26.31 -9.76 -40.98
CA GLN A 462 25.36 -10.59 -40.24
C GLN A 462 26.06 -11.19 -39.01
N LEU A 463 25.94 -10.54 -37.85
CA LEU A 463 26.01 -11.23 -36.58
C LEU A 463 24.62 -11.85 -36.33
N PRO A 464 24.51 -13.15 -36.00
CA PRO A 464 23.24 -13.72 -35.61
C PRO A 464 22.78 -13.01 -34.34
N ASP A 465 21.60 -12.39 -34.36
CA ASP A 465 20.93 -11.75 -33.21
C ASP A 465 20.62 -12.80 -32.13
N GLN A 466 21.65 -13.23 -31.43
CA GLN A 466 21.60 -14.11 -30.27
C GLN A 466 21.66 -13.25 -29.01
N TYR A 467 20.71 -12.34 -28.75
CA TYR A 467 20.70 -11.60 -27.49
C TYR A 467 19.29 -11.35 -26.93
N GLY A 468 19.04 -11.92 -25.75
CA GLY A 468 17.78 -11.92 -25.01
C GLY A 468 17.42 -10.60 -24.33
N ILE A 469 17.36 -9.52 -25.11
CA ILE A 469 16.96 -8.17 -24.66
C ILE A 469 15.47 -7.89 -25.03
N PHE A 470 14.82 -8.81 -25.73
CA PHE A 470 13.45 -8.64 -26.23
C PHE A 470 12.39 -8.57 -25.11
N THR A 471 12.57 -9.33 -24.02
CA THR A 471 11.62 -9.37 -22.88
C THR A 471 11.47 -8.00 -22.22
N GLY A 472 12.58 -7.31 -21.97
CA GLY A 472 12.59 -5.96 -21.38
C GLY A 472 11.90 -4.92 -22.26
N GLN A 473 12.07 -5.00 -23.59
CA GLN A 473 11.41 -4.11 -24.53
C GLN A 473 9.88 -4.32 -24.54
N VAL A 474 9.43 -5.58 -24.49
CA VAL A 474 7.99 -5.89 -24.38
C VAL A 474 7.43 -5.37 -23.06
N MET A 475 8.15 -5.54 -21.94
CA MET A 475 7.73 -4.99 -20.64
C MET A 475 7.54 -3.46 -20.70
N THR A 476 8.47 -2.73 -21.31
CA THR A 476 8.37 -1.27 -21.47
C THR A 476 7.23 -0.88 -22.40
N ALA A 477 7.04 -1.59 -23.52
CA ALA A 477 5.96 -1.31 -24.47
C ALA A 477 4.59 -1.54 -23.82
N VAL A 478 4.41 -2.64 -23.09
CA VAL A 478 3.19 -2.91 -22.30
C VAL A 478 2.97 -1.82 -21.26
N LYS A 479 4.01 -1.43 -20.53
CA LYS A 479 3.92 -0.37 -19.51
C LYS A 479 3.45 0.96 -20.10
N GLU A 480 4.04 1.38 -21.21
CA GLU A 480 3.69 2.63 -21.89
C GLU A 480 2.30 2.57 -22.52
N ALA A 481 1.92 1.43 -23.11
CA ALA A 481 0.59 1.23 -23.67
C ALA A 481 -0.49 1.33 -22.59
N CYS A 482 -0.29 0.69 -21.44
CA CYS A 482 -1.20 0.80 -20.30
C CYS A 482 -1.33 2.24 -19.78
N ARG A 483 -0.20 2.97 -19.63
CA ARG A 483 -0.23 4.38 -19.21
C ARG A 483 -0.99 5.26 -20.22
N ALA A 484 -0.74 5.07 -21.50
CA ALA A 484 -1.41 5.82 -22.57
C ALA A 484 -2.91 5.51 -22.63
N ALA A 485 -3.31 4.25 -22.41
CA ALA A 485 -4.72 3.85 -22.38
C ALA A 485 -5.49 4.42 -21.17
N VAL A 486 -4.83 4.62 -20.03
CA VAL A 486 -5.44 5.31 -18.89
C VAL A 486 -5.57 6.81 -19.17
N LEU A 487 -4.56 7.42 -19.80
CA LEU A 487 -4.60 8.85 -20.16
C LEU A 487 -5.68 9.18 -21.19
N SER A 488 -5.97 8.26 -22.13
CA SER A 488 -7.05 8.46 -23.11
C SER A 488 -8.45 8.41 -22.48
N ARG A 489 -8.60 7.76 -21.32
CA ARG A 489 -9.88 7.57 -20.62
C ARG A 489 -10.08 8.50 -19.42
N LYS A 490 -9.86 9.81 -19.59
CA LYS A 490 -10.15 10.85 -18.57
C LYS A 490 -9.76 10.41 -17.14
N PRO A 491 -8.47 10.37 -16.82
CA PRO A 491 -8.00 9.89 -15.53
C PRO A 491 -8.49 10.77 -14.36
N ARG A 492 -8.68 10.16 -13.19
CA ARG A 492 -9.15 10.77 -11.94
C ARG A 492 -8.24 10.36 -10.79
N ILE A 493 -8.02 11.27 -9.84
CA ILE A 493 -7.31 10.97 -8.60
C ILE A 493 -8.28 10.40 -7.56
N VAL A 494 -7.82 9.45 -6.77
CA VAL A 494 -8.58 8.78 -5.72
C VAL A 494 -7.99 9.17 -4.37
N GLU A 495 -8.82 9.78 -3.53
CA GLU A 495 -8.47 10.15 -2.17
C GLU A 495 -8.89 9.04 -1.20
N ALA A 496 -8.13 8.89 -0.11
CA ALA A 496 -8.58 8.12 1.03
C ALA A 496 -9.58 8.95 1.85
N MET A 497 -10.62 8.29 2.35
CA MET A 497 -11.65 8.91 3.20
C MET A 497 -11.60 8.31 4.61
N TYR A 498 -11.52 9.18 5.60
CA TYR A 498 -11.77 8.82 6.99
C TYR A 498 -13.26 8.83 7.28
N PHE A 499 -13.75 7.77 7.91
CA PHE A 499 -14.98 7.83 8.68
C PHE A 499 -14.69 8.55 9.99
N CYS A 500 -15.45 9.60 10.25
CA CYS A 500 -15.34 10.44 11.42
C CYS A 500 -16.60 10.27 12.27
N GLU A 501 -16.43 9.75 13.48
CA GLU A 501 -17.47 9.75 14.51
C GLU A 501 -17.22 10.93 15.44
N LEU A 502 -18.16 11.88 15.47
CA LEU A 502 -18.06 13.13 16.21
C LEU A 502 -19.05 13.10 17.35
N THR A 503 -18.60 13.42 18.55
CA THR A 503 -19.48 13.62 19.71
C THR A 503 -19.41 15.09 20.12
N THR A 504 -20.55 15.77 20.06
CA THR A 504 -20.66 17.23 20.24
C THR A 504 -21.92 17.59 21.04
N PRO A 505 -21.85 18.52 22.01
CA PRO A 505 -23.04 19.06 22.67
C PRO A 505 -23.86 19.96 21.73
N THR A 506 -25.16 20.08 21.98
CA THR A 506 -26.10 20.90 21.16
C THR A 506 -25.64 22.33 20.91
N GLU A 507 -25.04 22.97 21.91
CA GLU A 507 -24.57 24.37 21.86
C GLU A 507 -23.47 24.58 20.81
N CYS A 508 -22.65 23.56 20.55
CA CYS A 508 -21.47 23.64 19.69
C CYS A 508 -21.68 23.02 18.29
N LEU A 509 -22.88 22.52 17.99
CA LEU A 509 -23.18 21.86 16.70
C LEU A 509 -22.91 22.77 15.50
N GLY A 510 -23.32 24.04 15.57
CA GLY A 510 -23.08 24.99 14.47
C GLY A 510 -21.59 25.21 14.18
N ALA A 511 -20.77 25.32 15.22
CA ALA A 511 -19.32 25.46 15.07
C ALA A 511 -18.67 24.18 14.49
N MET A 512 -19.11 23.01 14.94
CA MET A 512 -18.66 21.72 14.39
C MET A 512 -18.99 21.61 12.88
N TYR A 513 -20.21 21.94 12.47
CA TYR A 513 -20.60 21.92 11.05
C TYR A 513 -19.78 22.91 10.21
N ALA A 514 -19.44 24.08 10.75
CA ALA A 514 -18.58 25.04 10.07
C ALA A 514 -17.16 24.46 9.81
N VAL A 515 -16.60 23.72 10.78
CA VAL A 515 -15.30 23.04 10.60
C VAL A 515 -15.40 21.93 9.56
N LEU A 516 -16.47 21.11 9.60
CA LEU A 516 -16.71 20.06 8.59
C LEU A 516 -16.83 20.61 7.17
N ALA A 517 -17.57 21.71 6.99
CA ALA A 517 -17.77 22.34 5.68
C ALA A 517 -16.45 22.86 5.08
N ARG A 518 -15.57 23.45 5.90
CA ARG A 518 -14.25 23.92 5.45
C ARG A 518 -13.34 22.78 4.97
N ARG A 519 -13.52 21.56 5.49
CA ARG A 519 -12.68 20.39 5.21
C ARG A 519 -13.29 19.43 4.18
N ARG A 520 -14.25 19.89 3.37
CA ARG A 520 -14.96 19.08 2.35
C ARG A 520 -15.57 17.79 2.93
N ALA A 521 -16.02 17.82 4.18
CA ALA A 521 -16.61 16.65 4.81
C ALA A 521 -18.05 16.41 4.32
N ARG A 522 -18.40 15.14 4.08
CA ARG A 522 -19.77 14.71 3.75
C ARG A 522 -20.43 14.10 4.97
N VAL A 523 -21.44 14.78 5.51
CA VAL A 523 -22.24 14.29 6.65
C VAL A 523 -23.17 13.18 6.17
N LEU A 524 -23.21 12.06 6.90
CA LEU A 524 -24.03 10.89 6.58
C LEU A 524 -25.27 10.83 7.46
N LYS A 525 -25.05 10.97 8.76
CA LYS A 525 -26.07 10.74 9.78
C LYS A 525 -25.80 11.61 11.00
N GLU A 526 -26.87 12.10 11.59
CA GLU A 526 -26.87 12.80 12.87
C GLU A 526 -27.85 12.09 13.79
N GLU A 527 -27.39 11.70 14.98
CA GLU A 527 -28.21 11.07 16.00
C GLU A 527 -27.98 11.74 17.35
N MET A 528 -29.08 11.97 18.09
CA MET A 528 -28.98 12.36 19.49
C MET A 528 -28.78 11.11 20.35
N GLN A 529 -27.81 11.13 21.25
CA GLN A 529 -27.59 10.01 22.16
C GLN A 529 -28.67 10.01 23.25
N GLU A 530 -29.50 8.97 23.29
CA GLU A 530 -30.57 8.86 24.29
C GLU A 530 -29.99 8.91 25.72
N GLY A 531 -30.55 9.79 26.55
CA GLY A 531 -30.09 9.99 27.93
C GLY A 531 -28.90 10.94 28.11
N SER A 532 -28.40 11.56 27.03
CA SER A 532 -27.34 12.57 27.06
C SER A 532 -27.70 13.78 26.20
N ALA A 533 -27.15 14.95 26.50
CA ALA A 533 -27.26 16.15 25.66
C ALA A 533 -26.24 16.17 24.50
N LEU A 534 -25.64 15.02 24.20
CA LEU A 534 -24.63 14.86 23.17
C LEU A 534 -25.26 14.33 21.88
N PHE A 535 -24.77 14.87 20.78
CA PHE A 535 -25.07 14.45 19.43
C PHE A 535 -23.88 13.67 18.89
N THR A 536 -24.18 12.54 18.25
CA THR A 536 -23.23 11.76 17.49
C THR A 536 -23.44 12.02 16.00
N VAL A 537 -22.43 12.56 15.34
CA VAL A 537 -22.46 12.87 13.91
C VAL A 537 -21.46 11.98 13.18
N HIS A 538 -21.94 11.28 12.17
CA HIS A 538 -21.13 10.45 11.29
C HIS A 538 -20.87 11.20 9.99
N ALA A 539 -19.60 11.38 9.65
CA ALA A 539 -19.20 12.07 8.42
C ALA A 539 -18.01 11.38 7.75
N TYR A 540 -17.87 11.54 6.43
CA TYR A 540 -16.64 11.22 5.72
C TYR A 540 -15.80 12.48 5.53
N VAL A 541 -14.52 12.40 5.87
CA VAL A 541 -13.55 13.50 5.72
C VAL A 541 -12.35 12.99 4.88
N PRO A 542 -11.92 13.70 3.83
CA PRO A 542 -10.72 13.34 3.09
C PRO A 542 -9.48 13.32 3.99
N VAL A 543 -8.62 12.31 3.83
CA VAL A 543 -7.38 12.20 4.63
C VAL A 543 -6.47 13.41 4.41
N SER A 544 -6.44 13.95 3.20
CA SER A 544 -5.69 15.17 2.83
C SER A 544 -6.06 16.40 3.66
N GLU A 545 -7.34 16.53 4.02
CA GLU A 545 -7.90 17.66 4.77
C GLU A 545 -8.00 17.40 6.28
N SER A 546 -7.73 16.17 6.72
CA SER A 546 -7.88 15.76 8.12
C SER A 546 -6.77 16.28 9.05
N PHE A 547 -5.66 16.79 8.50
CA PHE A 547 -4.55 17.31 9.31
C PHE A 547 -4.94 18.61 10.02
N GLY A 548 -4.68 18.67 11.33
CA GLY A 548 -5.14 19.75 12.20
C GLY A 548 -6.64 19.76 12.46
N PHE A 549 -7.42 18.79 11.96
CA PHE A 549 -8.88 18.75 12.12
C PHE A 549 -9.30 18.67 13.60
N ALA A 550 -8.67 17.78 14.37
CA ALA A 550 -9.00 17.61 15.79
C ALA A 550 -8.69 18.88 16.60
N ASP A 551 -7.62 19.58 16.27
CA ASP A 551 -7.23 20.80 16.97
C ASP A 551 -8.08 22.00 16.56
N GLU A 552 -8.43 22.12 15.28
CA GLU A 552 -9.39 23.10 14.80
C GLU A 552 -10.76 22.89 15.47
N LEU A 553 -11.25 21.64 15.49
CA LEU A 553 -12.51 21.28 16.14
C LEU A 553 -12.51 21.68 17.63
N ARG A 554 -11.43 21.36 18.37
CA ARG A 554 -11.29 21.75 19.77
C ARG A 554 -11.24 23.27 19.95
N ARG A 555 -10.52 24.00 19.09
CA ARG A 555 -10.42 25.46 19.18
C ARG A 555 -11.76 26.15 19.00
N TRP A 556 -12.53 25.74 17.99
CA TRP A 556 -13.83 26.36 17.67
C TRP A 556 -14.95 25.96 18.64
N THR A 557 -14.84 24.79 19.28
CA THR A 557 -15.85 24.28 20.24
C THR A 557 -15.39 24.40 21.70
N SER A 558 -14.27 25.09 21.96
CA SER A 558 -13.63 25.15 23.29
C SER A 558 -13.39 23.77 23.94
N GLY A 559 -13.14 22.76 23.12
CA GLY A 559 -12.96 21.36 23.54
C GLY A 559 -14.24 20.59 23.83
N GLY A 560 -15.42 21.19 23.58
CA GLY A 560 -16.71 20.53 23.75
C GLY A 560 -16.97 19.39 22.77
N SER A 561 -16.32 19.42 21.60
CA SER A 561 -16.41 18.37 20.59
C SER A 561 -15.18 17.47 20.57
N SER A 562 -15.43 16.18 20.36
CA SER A 562 -14.39 15.18 20.13
C SER A 562 -14.64 14.42 18.83
N ALA A 563 -13.55 13.98 18.18
CA ALA A 563 -13.58 13.27 16.92
C ALA A 563 -12.75 12.00 16.99
N LEU A 564 -13.31 10.90 16.51
CA LEU A 564 -12.59 9.66 16.23
C LEU A 564 -12.51 9.46 14.72
N LEU A 565 -11.29 9.29 14.19
CA LEU A 565 -11.03 9.11 12.76
C LEU A 565 -10.60 7.66 12.48
N LEU A 566 -11.27 6.99 11.54
CA LEU A 566 -10.96 5.64 11.08
C LEU A 566 -10.90 5.60 9.56
N LEU A 567 -9.89 4.93 8.97
CA LEU A 567 -9.84 4.73 7.52
C LEU A 567 -11.03 3.89 7.07
N SER A 568 -11.85 4.42 6.15
CA SER A 568 -13.05 3.75 5.66
C SER A 568 -12.87 3.18 4.27
N HIS A 569 -12.64 4.04 3.28
CA HIS A 569 -12.57 3.61 1.89
C HIS A 569 -11.83 4.64 1.02
N TRP A 570 -11.67 4.28 -0.25
CA TRP A 570 -11.10 5.11 -1.30
C TRP A 570 -12.24 5.67 -2.17
N GLU A 571 -12.23 6.97 -2.43
CA GLU A 571 -13.24 7.66 -3.22
C GLU A 571 -12.57 8.45 -4.34
N ALA A 572 -13.08 8.29 -5.56
CA ALA A 572 -12.57 9.02 -6.72
C ALA A 572 -13.10 10.46 -6.66
N LEU A 573 -12.20 11.43 -6.85
CA LEU A 573 -12.59 12.82 -6.95
C LEU A 573 -13.31 13.05 -8.29
N HIS A 574 -14.49 13.64 -8.24
CA HIS A 574 -15.32 13.86 -9.42
C HIS A 574 -14.81 14.99 -10.32
N GLU A 575 -14.01 15.91 -9.79
CA GLU A 575 -13.42 17.03 -10.55
C GLU A 575 -12.41 16.53 -11.58
N ASP A 576 -12.50 17.07 -12.81
CA ASP A 576 -11.50 16.79 -13.84
C ASP A 576 -10.19 17.57 -13.56
N PRO A 577 -9.04 16.90 -13.40
CA PRO A 577 -7.76 17.57 -13.20
C PRO A 577 -7.24 18.31 -14.44
N PHE A 578 -7.75 18.03 -15.64
CA PHE A 578 -7.36 18.66 -16.90
C PHE A 578 -8.54 19.39 -17.55
N PHE A 579 -9.42 19.98 -16.72
CA PHE A 579 -10.55 20.74 -17.21
C PHE A 579 -10.11 21.86 -18.18
N VAL A 580 -10.69 21.85 -19.37
CA VAL A 580 -10.55 22.91 -20.38
C VAL A 580 -11.98 23.27 -20.78
N PRO A 581 -12.37 24.56 -20.71
CA PRO A 581 -13.71 24.99 -21.07
C PRO A 581 -13.96 24.67 -22.55
N LYS A 582 -15.05 23.95 -22.83
CA LYS A 582 -15.44 23.54 -24.18
C LYS A 582 -16.79 24.12 -24.59
N THR A 583 -17.70 24.29 -23.64
CA THR A 583 -19.04 24.82 -23.93
C THR A 583 -19.00 26.34 -24.04
N GLU A 584 -19.94 26.92 -24.78
CA GLU A 584 -20.02 28.38 -24.92
C GLU A 584 -20.21 29.07 -23.57
N GLU A 585 -21.03 28.51 -22.67
CA GLU A 585 -21.23 28.99 -21.31
C GLU A 585 -19.95 28.94 -20.46
N GLU A 586 -19.18 27.83 -20.54
CA GLU A 586 -17.90 27.70 -19.86
C GLU A 586 -16.87 28.69 -20.40
N ILE A 587 -16.88 28.94 -21.72
CA ILE A 587 -15.99 29.92 -22.37
C ILE A 587 -16.38 31.35 -21.98
N GLU A 588 -17.67 31.63 -21.77
CA GLU A 588 -18.15 32.92 -21.27
C GLU A 588 -17.71 33.16 -19.81
N GLU A 589 -17.81 32.15 -18.95
CA GLU A 589 -17.44 32.24 -17.53
C GLU A 589 -15.91 32.26 -17.32
N PHE A 590 -15.20 31.36 -18.01
CA PHE A 590 -13.78 31.08 -17.76
C PHE A 590 -12.83 31.59 -18.85
N GLY A 591 -13.36 32.14 -19.95
CA GLY A 591 -12.58 32.65 -21.07
C GLY A 591 -11.92 31.54 -21.89
N ASP A 592 -10.69 31.79 -22.32
CA ASP A 592 -9.86 30.84 -23.08
C ASP A 592 -9.25 29.70 -22.23
N GLY A 593 -9.73 29.54 -20.99
CA GLY A 593 -9.21 28.56 -20.02
C GLY A 593 -7.90 28.98 -19.35
N SER A 594 -7.29 30.12 -19.73
CA SER A 594 -6.02 30.57 -19.14
C SER A 594 -6.19 31.21 -17.76
N SER A 595 -7.39 31.71 -17.45
CA SER A 595 -7.80 32.29 -16.17
C SER A 595 -8.40 31.30 -15.18
N VAL A 596 -8.58 30.03 -15.56
CA VAL A 596 -9.13 29.00 -14.68
C VAL A 596 -8.15 28.74 -13.54
N LEU A 597 -8.56 29.03 -12.32
CA LEU A 597 -7.79 28.68 -11.13
C LEU A 597 -7.66 27.15 -11.06
N PRO A 598 -6.51 26.62 -10.60
CA PRO A 598 -6.35 25.18 -10.50
C PRO A 598 -7.40 24.58 -9.55
N ASN A 599 -8.18 23.64 -10.09
CA ASN A 599 -9.16 22.84 -9.36
C ASN A 599 -8.50 22.07 -8.22
N THR A 600 -9.31 21.54 -7.28
CA THR A 600 -8.75 20.81 -6.13
C THR A 600 -7.99 19.57 -6.59
N ALA A 601 -8.52 18.85 -7.58
CA ALA A 601 -7.85 17.72 -8.23
C ALA A 601 -6.46 18.08 -8.74
N ARG A 602 -6.34 19.21 -9.46
CA ARG A 602 -5.08 19.68 -10.03
C ARG A 602 -4.09 20.11 -8.94
N LYS A 603 -4.56 20.80 -7.89
CA LYS A 603 -3.74 21.18 -6.74
C LYS A 603 -3.13 19.96 -6.03
N LEU A 604 -3.91 18.89 -5.85
CA LEU A 604 -3.44 17.65 -5.25
C LEU A 604 -2.39 16.97 -6.14
N ILE A 605 -2.67 16.85 -7.44
CA ILE A 605 -1.74 16.27 -8.43
C ILE A 605 -0.42 17.04 -8.46
N ASP A 606 -0.49 18.37 -8.60
CA ASP A 606 0.70 19.21 -8.65
C ASP A 606 1.47 19.17 -7.32
N GLY A 607 0.76 19.08 -6.18
CA GLY A 607 1.37 18.90 -4.87
C GLY A 607 2.17 17.60 -4.76
N VAL A 608 1.60 16.48 -5.25
CA VAL A 608 2.30 15.18 -5.29
C VAL A 608 3.44 15.20 -6.30
N ARG A 609 3.24 15.78 -7.49
CA ARG A 609 4.27 15.87 -8.53
C ARG A 609 5.45 16.72 -8.10
N ARG A 610 5.24 17.90 -7.50
CA ARG A 610 6.33 18.74 -6.95
C ARG A 610 7.13 18.00 -5.89
N ARG A 611 6.44 17.32 -4.96
CA ARG A 611 7.09 16.49 -3.93
C ARG A 611 7.89 15.36 -4.56
N LYS A 612 7.34 14.76 -5.63
CA LYS A 612 8.01 13.75 -6.41
C LYS A 612 9.05 14.30 -7.40
N GLY A 613 9.27 15.62 -7.50
CA GLY A 613 10.15 16.19 -8.51
C GLY A 613 9.76 15.83 -9.95
N LEU A 614 8.50 15.45 -10.17
CA LEU A 614 7.94 15.22 -11.49
C LEU A 614 7.67 16.57 -12.16
N PRO A 615 7.77 16.66 -13.50
CA PRO A 615 7.48 17.89 -14.21
C PRO A 615 6.03 18.30 -13.95
N VAL A 616 5.82 19.57 -13.60
CA VAL A 616 4.50 20.20 -13.45
C VAL A 616 4.28 21.11 -14.65
N GLU A 617 3.10 21.05 -15.27
CA GLU A 617 2.76 21.87 -16.45
C GLU A 617 2.38 23.30 -16.06
N GLU A 618 3.12 23.90 -15.13
CA GLU A 618 2.93 25.29 -14.74
C GLU A 618 3.63 26.16 -15.79
N LYS A 619 2.87 26.96 -16.53
CA LYS A 619 3.43 27.89 -17.52
C LYS A 619 4.18 29.00 -16.77
N VAL A 620 5.49 28.82 -16.57
CA VAL A 620 6.37 29.81 -15.89
C VAL A 620 6.37 31.17 -16.61
N VAL A 621 6.08 31.20 -17.92
CA VAL A 621 5.88 32.43 -18.69
C VAL A 621 4.73 32.25 -19.69
N GLN A 622 3.63 32.99 -19.53
CA GLN A 622 2.46 32.91 -20.42
C GLN A 622 2.72 33.52 -21.81
N HIS A 623 3.52 34.58 -21.93
CA HIS A 623 3.94 35.17 -23.20
C HIS A 623 5.38 35.72 -23.13
N ALA A 624 6.36 34.98 -23.66
CA ALA A 624 7.75 35.45 -23.75
C ALA A 624 7.89 36.72 -24.63
N THR A 625 6.98 36.92 -25.58
CA THR A 625 7.01 38.04 -26.55
C THR A 625 6.66 39.40 -25.96
N LYS A 626 5.93 39.48 -24.83
CA LYS A 626 5.51 40.76 -24.21
C LYS A 626 6.53 41.37 -23.24
N GLN A 627 7.53 40.61 -22.78
CA GLN A 627 8.56 41.15 -21.87
C GLN A 627 9.47 42.18 -22.56
N ARG A 628 9.73 42.02 -23.86
CA ARG A 628 10.58 42.94 -24.64
C ARG A 628 9.90 44.30 -24.93
N THR A 629 8.57 44.35 -24.97
CA THR A 629 7.79 45.58 -25.24
C THR A 629 7.40 46.34 -23.98
N LEU A 630 7.28 45.67 -22.82
CA LEU A 630 7.03 46.32 -21.53
C LEU A 630 8.23 47.15 -21.04
N ALA A 631 9.46 46.69 -21.29
CA ALA A 631 10.68 47.42 -20.93
C ALA A 631 10.97 48.67 -21.80
N ARG A 632 10.13 48.95 -22.82
CA ARG A 632 10.38 50.02 -23.81
C ARG A 632 9.39 51.19 -23.74
N LYS A 633 8.65 51.34 -22.65
CA LYS A 633 7.94 52.59 -22.32
C LYS A 633 8.70 53.34 -21.22
N VAL A 634 9.71 54.10 -21.64
CA VAL A 634 10.21 55.30 -20.96
C VAL A 634 10.09 56.44 -21.95
#